data_AF-A0A401TSQ9-F1
#
_entry.id   AF-A0A401TSQ9-F1
#
_cell.length_a   1.000
_cell.length_b   1.000
_cell.length_c   1.000
_cell.angle_alpha   90.00
_cell.angle_beta   90.00
_cell.angle_gamma   90.00
#
_symmetry.space_group_name_H-M   'P 1'
#
loop_
_entity.id
_entity.type
_entity.pdbx_description
1 polymer ?
#
loop_
_entity_poly.entity_id
_entity_poly.type
_entity_poly.pdbx_seq_one_letter_code
_entity_poly.pdbx_strand_id
1 'polypeptide(L)'
;MTGTYDKDTKTVYWGVGNAAPWPGSMHPGDNLYTSSVLALDPDTGKIKTHFQYHQNDSWDWDEVDAPMLIDMQRDGKSFKSLVHPGRDAIFWVLERKADKINYVAGWPFVKTNVWKGVEAETGRPILDPDHKPVLGKRVEFCPSLWGGKDWPSASYSPNTKLVYVPANENFCGGFTGEKQPLVPGQLWLGTKPEDIGLIPAPNADHFGELQAWDPATGKKVWQHDYKTSQLFGAVTATAGDL
;
A
#
# COMPACT_ATOMS: atom_id res chain seq x y z
N MET A 1 5.17 7.76 -11.22
CA MET A 1 5.41 6.41 -10.67
C MET A 1 6.22 5.62 -11.66
N THR A 2 7.27 4.94 -11.21
CA THR A 2 8.22 4.19 -12.07
C THR A 2 8.26 2.73 -11.65
N GLY A 3 8.29 1.81 -12.61
CA GLY A 3 8.48 0.39 -12.33
C GLY A 3 9.90 0.04 -11.87
N THR A 4 10.06 -1.12 -11.22
CA THR A 4 11.36 -1.72 -10.91
C THR A 4 11.66 -2.88 -11.87
N TYR A 5 12.94 -3.16 -12.13
CA TYR A 5 13.33 -4.19 -13.11
C TYR A 5 14.26 -5.23 -12.48
N ASP A 6 13.88 -6.50 -12.57
CA ASP A 6 14.73 -7.63 -12.21
C ASP A 6 15.38 -8.22 -13.46
N LYS A 7 16.69 -8.01 -13.60
CA LYS A 7 17.49 -8.48 -14.74
C LYS A 7 17.60 -10.00 -14.81
N ASP A 8 17.53 -10.71 -13.69
CA ASP A 8 17.76 -12.15 -13.63
C ASP A 8 16.54 -12.90 -14.18
N THR A 9 15.35 -12.37 -13.92
CA THR A 9 14.08 -12.93 -14.40
C THR A 9 13.52 -12.22 -15.64
N LYS A 10 14.18 -11.16 -16.09
CA LYS A 10 13.70 -10.24 -17.15
C LYS A 10 12.26 -9.82 -16.89
N THR A 11 12.02 -9.20 -15.75
CA THR A 11 10.66 -8.84 -15.29
C THR A 11 10.62 -7.38 -14.88
N VAL A 12 9.65 -6.63 -15.40
CA VAL A 12 9.29 -5.29 -14.90
C VAL A 12 8.18 -5.45 -13.86
N TYR A 13 8.34 -4.90 -12.67
CA TYR A 13 7.28 -4.80 -11.67
C TYR A 13 6.64 -3.43 -11.72
N TRP A 14 5.31 -3.40 -11.73
CA TRP A 14 4.53 -2.17 -11.87
C TRP A 14 3.34 -2.16 -10.91
N GLY A 15 3.22 -1.11 -10.11
CA GLY A 15 2.08 -0.89 -9.21
C GLY A 15 0.85 -0.39 -9.95
N VAL A 16 -0.33 -0.87 -9.57
CA VAL A 16 -1.62 -0.52 -10.17
C VAL A 16 -2.50 0.20 -9.15
N GLY A 17 -3.11 1.29 -9.61
CA GLY A 17 -4.01 2.12 -8.81
C GLY A 17 -5.34 1.46 -8.45
N ASN A 18 -6.21 2.27 -7.86
CA ASN A 18 -7.49 1.85 -7.32
C ASN A 18 -8.55 1.49 -8.38
N ALA A 19 -9.67 0.95 -7.89
CA ALA A 19 -10.88 0.76 -8.69
C ALA A 19 -11.77 2.01 -8.66
N ALA A 20 -12.58 2.19 -9.71
CA ALA A 20 -13.49 3.32 -9.82
C ALA A 20 -14.96 2.86 -10.02
N PRO A 21 -15.94 3.59 -9.44
CA PRO A 21 -15.77 4.68 -8.48
C PRO A 21 -15.40 4.14 -7.09
N TRP A 22 -14.99 4.97 -6.14
CA TRP A 22 -14.47 4.48 -4.85
C TRP A 22 -15.37 3.51 -4.09
N PRO A 23 -16.70 3.66 -3.97
CA PRO A 23 -17.48 2.67 -3.22
C PRO A 23 -17.49 1.28 -3.89
N GLY A 24 -16.72 0.33 -3.36
CA GLY A 24 -16.57 -1.05 -3.87
C GLY A 24 -17.86 -1.79 -4.17
N SER A 25 -18.94 -1.46 -3.45
CA SER A 25 -20.30 -1.97 -3.69
C SER A 25 -20.84 -1.69 -5.11
N MET A 26 -20.29 -0.71 -5.83
CA MET A 26 -20.68 -0.35 -7.20
C MET A 26 -20.00 -1.22 -8.27
N HIS A 27 -18.96 -1.96 -7.90
CA HIS A 27 -18.20 -2.85 -8.79
C HIS A 27 -17.83 -4.16 -8.07
N PRO A 28 -18.80 -5.06 -7.83
CA PRO A 28 -18.58 -6.27 -7.06
C PRO A 28 -17.52 -7.19 -7.69
N GLY A 29 -16.83 -7.97 -6.84
CA GLY A 29 -15.72 -8.84 -7.22
C GLY A 29 -14.36 -8.23 -6.85
N ASP A 30 -13.28 -8.98 -7.06
CA ASP A 30 -11.95 -8.58 -6.60
C ASP A 30 -11.36 -7.39 -7.38
N ASN A 31 -11.93 -7.06 -8.55
CA ASN A 31 -11.52 -5.97 -9.43
C ASN A 31 -10.10 -6.09 -9.98
N LEU A 32 -9.66 -7.32 -10.28
CA LEU A 32 -8.35 -7.54 -10.88
C LEU A 32 -8.17 -6.71 -12.17
N TYR A 33 -7.06 -5.98 -12.35
CA TYR A 33 -5.82 -5.97 -11.55
C TYR A 33 -5.60 -4.70 -10.70
N THR A 34 -6.65 -4.07 -10.18
CA THR A 34 -6.49 -2.87 -9.33
C THR A 34 -5.77 -3.20 -8.02
N SER A 35 -5.14 -2.21 -7.40
CA SER A 35 -4.44 -2.34 -6.10
C SER A 35 -3.49 -3.54 -6.07
N SER A 36 -2.71 -3.70 -7.13
CA SER A 36 -1.86 -4.87 -7.36
C SER A 36 -0.46 -4.46 -7.78
N VAL A 37 0.50 -5.35 -7.56
CA VAL A 37 1.74 -5.36 -8.35
C VAL A 37 1.59 -6.33 -9.52
N LEU A 38 1.88 -5.86 -10.72
CA LEU A 38 2.03 -6.67 -11.92
C LEU A 38 3.49 -7.02 -12.16
N ALA A 39 3.75 -8.25 -12.58
CA ALA A 39 5.01 -8.66 -13.19
C ALA A 39 4.82 -8.73 -14.71
N LEU A 40 5.54 -7.91 -15.45
CA LEU A 40 5.43 -7.74 -16.90
C LEU A 40 6.69 -8.24 -17.60
N ASP A 41 6.49 -8.85 -18.76
CA ASP A 41 7.57 -9.11 -19.71
C ASP A 41 7.96 -7.79 -20.42
N PRO A 42 9.22 -7.34 -20.34
CA PRO A 42 9.64 -6.04 -20.89
C PRO A 42 9.63 -5.97 -22.41
N ASP A 43 9.76 -7.11 -23.10
CA ASP A 43 9.85 -7.16 -24.56
C ASP A 43 8.45 -7.15 -25.21
N THR A 44 7.46 -7.72 -24.52
CA THR A 44 6.12 -7.94 -25.06
C THR A 44 5.00 -7.19 -24.33
N GLY A 45 5.26 -6.68 -23.13
CA GLY A 45 4.27 -6.05 -22.26
C GLY A 45 3.24 -7.03 -21.66
N LYS A 46 3.40 -8.35 -21.87
CA LYS A 46 2.47 -9.35 -21.33
C LYS A 46 2.59 -9.44 -19.81
N ILE A 47 1.44 -9.56 -19.14
CA ILE A 47 1.38 -9.88 -17.70
C ILE A 47 1.83 -11.33 -17.51
N LYS A 48 2.92 -11.53 -16.78
CA LYS A 48 3.44 -12.84 -16.37
C LYS A 48 2.69 -13.36 -15.16
N THR A 49 2.51 -12.51 -14.15
CA THR A 49 1.80 -12.79 -12.90
C THR A 49 1.44 -11.47 -12.20
N HIS A 50 0.69 -11.55 -11.11
CA HIS A 50 0.37 -10.42 -10.25
C HIS A 50 0.27 -10.88 -8.79
N PHE A 51 0.29 -9.91 -7.87
CA PHE A 51 -0.22 -10.06 -6.51
C PHE A 51 -1.11 -8.86 -6.21
N GLN A 52 -2.34 -9.11 -5.76
CA GLN A 52 -3.28 -8.06 -5.38
C GLN A 52 -3.21 -7.83 -3.88
N TYR A 53 -2.81 -6.63 -3.48
CA TYR A 53 -2.60 -6.26 -2.07
C TYR A 53 -3.91 -6.29 -1.29
N HIS A 54 -4.97 -5.68 -1.86
CA HIS A 54 -6.33 -5.76 -1.31
C HIS A 54 -7.37 -5.82 -2.41
N GLN A 55 -8.43 -6.59 -2.17
CA GLN A 55 -9.50 -6.85 -3.13
C GLN A 55 -10.63 -5.86 -2.93
N ASN A 56 -11.31 -5.54 -4.05
CA ASN A 56 -12.48 -4.67 -4.03
C ASN A 56 -12.23 -3.36 -3.27
N ASP A 57 -11.18 -2.64 -3.70
CA ASP A 57 -10.78 -1.36 -3.12
C ASP A 57 -11.98 -0.46 -2.90
N SER A 58 -12.00 0.19 -1.74
CA SER A 58 -13.08 1.09 -1.38
C SER A 58 -12.62 2.42 -0.80
N TRP A 59 -11.31 2.67 -0.75
CA TRP A 59 -10.71 3.72 0.06
C TRP A 59 -9.82 4.67 -0.74
N ASP A 60 -9.70 4.49 -2.06
CA ASP A 60 -8.71 5.18 -2.91
C ASP A 60 -7.28 4.78 -2.51
N TRP A 61 -7.10 3.48 -2.18
CA TRP A 61 -5.80 2.96 -1.81
C TRP A 61 -5.03 2.45 -3.03
N ASP A 62 -4.55 3.41 -3.83
CA ASP A 62 -3.63 3.20 -4.95
C ASP A 62 -2.28 2.59 -4.54
N GLU A 63 -2.04 1.37 -5.01
CA GLU A 63 -0.77 0.67 -4.85
C GLU A 63 0.12 0.86 -6.08
N VAL A 64 0.30 2.13 -6.47
CA VAL A 64 1.03 2.55 -7.67
C VAL A 64 2.55 2.56 -7.50
N ASP A 65 3.05 2.49 -6.26
CA ASP A 65 4.49 2.40 -6.00
C ASP A 65 4.98 1.00 -6.32
N ALA A 66 6.06 0.93 -7.11
CA ALA A 66 6.62 -0.37 -7.45
C ALA A 66 7.41 -0.90 -6.24
N PRO A 67 7.30 -2.19 -5.91
CA PRO A 67 8.01 -2.74 -4.77
C PRO A 67 9.53 -2.67 -4.96
N MET A 68 10.23 -2.50 -3.84
CA MET A 68 11.69 -2.62 -3.79
C MET A 68 12.11 -4.08 -4.01
N LEU A 69 13.13 -4.28 -4.85
CA LEU A 69 13.73 -5.59 -5.09
C LEU A 69 14.85 -5.81 -4.07
N ILE A 70 14.56 -6.58 -3.02
CA ILE A 70 15.50 -6.85 -1.94
C ILE A 70 15.75 -8.36 -1.91
N ASP A 71 16.99 -8.79 -1.73
CA ASP A 71 17.28 -10.20 -1.49
C ASP A 71 17.40 -10.39 0.03
N MET A 72 16.58 -11.27 0.60
CA MET A 72 16.36 -11.39 2.04
C MET A 72 16.54 -12.81 2.54
N GLN A 73 16.80 -12.94 3.85
CA GLN A 73 16.74 -14.20 4.58
C GLN A 73 15.68 -14.09 5.68
N ARG A 74 14.76 -15.04 5.76
CA ARG A 74 13.74 -15.16 6.80
C ARG A 74 13.55 -16.63 7.17
N ASP A 75 13.44 -16.93 8.46
CA ASP A 75 13.25 -18.30 8.97
C ASP A 75 14.26 -19.31 8.40
N GLY A 76 15.52 -18.87 8.27
CA GLY A 76 16.62 -19.66 7.72
C GLY A 76 16.61 -19.81 6.19
N LYS A 77 15.62 -19.28 5.47
CA LYS A 77 15.50 -19.38 4.01
C LYS A 77 15.87 -18.06 3.33
N SER A 78 16.73 -18.13 2.33
CA SER A 78 17.05 -16.99 1.46
C SER A 78 16.13 -16.97 0.24
N PHE A 79 15.64 -15.80 -0.13
CA PHE A 79 14.77 -15.61 -1.28
C PHE A 79 14.87 -14.19 -1.84
N LYS A 80 14.45 -14.04 -3.10
CA LYS A 80 14.30 -12.76 -3.79
C LYS A 80 12.94 -12.17 -3.39
N SER A 81 12.93 -11.05 -2.67
CA SER A 81 11.70 -10.43 -2.16
C SER A 81 11.22 -9.21 -2.95
N LEU A 82 9.93 -8.93 -2.85
CA LEU A 82 9.33 -7.63 -3.15
C LEU A 82 8.92 -7.03 -1.81
N VAL A 83 9.40 -5.83 -1.52
CA VAL A 83 9.04 -5.13 -0.27
C VAL A 83 8.27 -3.86 -0.61
N HIS A 84 7.10 -3.72 0.01
CA HIS A 84 6.14 -2.67 -0.32
C HIS A 84 5.37 -2.20 0.92
N PRO A 85 5.74 -1.07 1.53
CA PRO A 85 4.87 -0.38 2.48
C PRO A 85 3.69 0.22 1.73
N GLY A 86 2.52 -0.42 1.83
CA GLY A 86 1.33 -0.09 1.05
C GLY A 86 0.60 1.14 1.53
N ARG A 87 -0.16 1.75 0.63
CA ARG A 87 -1.07 2.84 0.99
C ARG A 87 -2.16 2.34 1.93
N ASP A 88 -2.54 1.07 1.78
CA ASP A 88 -3.43 0.30 2.64
C ASP A 88 -2.98 0.11 4.11
N ALA A 89 -1.88 0.71 4.54
CA ALA A 89 -1.26 0.58 5.86
C ALA A 89 -0.60 -0.78 6.15
N ILE A 90 -0.52 -1.70 5.19
CA ILE A 90 0.16 -2.98 5.37
C ILE A 90 1.57 -2.89 4.77
N PHE A 91 2.57 -3.32 5.53
CA PHE A 91 3.93 -3.52 5.06
C PHE A 91 4.02 -4.93 4.48
N TRP A 92 4.13 -5.01 3.16
CA TRP A 92 4.13 -6.27 2.42
C TRP A 92 5.53 -6.79 2.17
N VAL A 93 5.72 -8.07 2.44
CA VAL A 93 6.86 -8.87 1.99
C VAL A 93 6.34 -10.00 1.14
N LEU A 94 6.75 -10.02 -0.13
CA LEU A 94 6.42 -11.07 -1.09
C LEU A 94 7.69 -11.73 -1.59
N GLU A 95 7.60 -12.93 -2.15
CA GLU A 95 8.67 -13.61 -2.86
C GLU A 95 8.44 -13.46 -4.38
N ARG A 96 9.43 -12.94 -5.09
CA ARG A 96 9.42 -12.90 -6.56
C ARG A 96 10.11 -14.10 -7.17
N LYS A 97 9.41 -14.77 -8.09
CA LYS A 97 9.94 -15.83 -8.95
C LYS A 97 9.71 -15.45 -10.41
N ALA A 98 10.31 -16.21 -11.33
CA ALA A 98 10.23 -15.91 -12.76
C ALA A 98 8.79 -15.89 -13.31
N ASP A 99 7.88 -16.64 -12.71
CA ASP A 99 6.51 -16.90 -13.18
C ASP A 99 5.43 -16.66 -12.12
N LYS A 100 5.79 -16.32 -10.88
CA LYS A 100 4.84 -16.13 -9.77
C LYS A 100 5.35 -15.14 -8.72
N ILE A 101 4.40 -14.54 -8.01
CA ILE A 101 4.65 -13.77 -6.80
C ILE A 101 3.91 -14.50 -5.66
N ASN A 102 4.63 -14.88 -4.61
CA ASN A 102 4.03 -15.54 -3.44
C ASN A 102 3.99 -14.57 -2.27
N TYR A 103 2.90 -14.59 -1.50
CA TYR A 103 2.87 -13.93 -0.21
C TYR A 103 3.90 -14.58 0.75
N VAL A 104 4.56 -13.74 1.55
CA VAL A 104 5.48 -14.21 2.62
C VAL A 104 5.04 -13.68 3.97
N ALA A 105 4.82 -12.38 4.09
CA ALA A 105 4.36 -11.75 5.33
C ALA A 105 3.74 -10.36 5.08
N GLY A 106 2.91 -9.93 6.01
CA GLY A 106 2.25 -8.63 6.01
C GLY A 106 1.92 -8.21 7.44
N TRP A 107 2.14 -6.94 7.77
CA TRP A 107 1.77 -6.38 9.07
C TRP A 107 1.43 -4.90 8.96
N PRO A 108 0.56 -4.35 9.83
CA PRO A 108 0.31 -2.92 9.86
C PRO A 108 1.59 -2.14 10.20
N PHE A 109 1.89 -1.09 9.45
CA PHE A 109 2.99 -0.16 9.78
C PHE A 109 2.51 1.21 10.23
N VAL A 110 1.23 1.51 10.05
CA VAL A 110 0.55 2.65 10.67
C VAL A 110 -0.80 2.23 11.28
N LYS A 111 -1.47 3.14 11.98
CA LYS A 111 -2.83 2.92 12.49
C LYS A 111 -3.81 2.56 11.38
N THR A 112 -4.47 1.43 11.55
CA THR A 112 -5.58 0.99 10.71
C THR A 112 -6.71 0.43 11.58
N ASN A 113 -7.94 0.66 11.15
CA ASN A 113 -9.14 -0.02 11.66
C ASN A 113 -9.83 -0.87 10.59
N VAL A 114 -9.36 -0.79 9.33
CA VAL A 114 -9.94 -1.51 8.20
C VAL A 114 -9.51 -2.98 8.23
N TRP A 115 -8.30 -3.28 8.69
CA TRP A 115 -7.77 -4.65 8.68
C TRP A 115 -7.76 -5.26 10.07
N LYS A 116 -8.42 -6.42 10.22
CA LYS A 116 -8.35 -7.28 11.41
C LYS A 116 -7.11 -8.18 11.42
N GLY A 117 -6.44 -8.30 10.29
CA GLY A 117 -5.26 -9.13 10.08
C GLY A 117 -5.04 -9.42 8.60
N VAL A 118 -4.11 -10.32 8.31
CA VAL A 118 -3.83 -10.83 6.95
C VAL A 118 -3.84 -12.36 7.03
N GLU A 119 -4.56 -13.01 6.12
CA GLU A 119 -4.57 -14.47 6.00
C GLU A 119 -3.15 -15.00 5.74
N ALA A 120 -2.72 -16.01 6.51
CA ALA A 120 -1.33 -16.46 6.51
C ALA A 120 -0.92 -17.15 5.19
N GLU A 121 -1.86 -17.83 4.54
CA GLU A 121 -1.60 -18.64 3.36
C GLU A 121 -1.71 -17.84 2.06
N THR A 122 -2.68 -16.92 1.99
CA THR A 122 -3.05 -16.22 0.77
C THR A 122 -2.48 -14.81 0.71
N GLY A 123 -2.22 -14.20 1.86
CA GLY A 123 -1.92 -12.77 1.96
C GLY A 123 -3.16 -11.88 1.83
N ARG A 124 -4.37 -12.44 1.85
CA ARG A 124 -5.62 -11.65 1.76
C ARG A 124 -5.85 -10.87 3.05
N PRO A 125 -6.00 -9.53 3.02
CA PRO A 125 -6.40 -8.77 4.20
C PRO A 125 -7.79 -9.18 4.70
N ILE A 126 -7.92 -9.33 6.02
CA ILE A 126 -9.19 -9.62 6.69
C ILE A 126 -9.87 -8.29 7.00
N LEU A 127 -10.87 -7.94 6.20
CA LEU A 127 -11.60 -6.68 6.29
C LEU A 127 -12.53 -6.61 7.52
N ASP A 128 -12.55 -5.46 8.20
CA ASP A 128 -13.64 -5.04 9.05
C ASP A 128 -14.76 -4.38 8.22
N PRO A 129 -15.94 -5.02 8.05
CA PRO A 129 -17.01 -4.47 7.23
C PRO A 129 -17.55 -3.12 7.73
N ASP A 130 -17.39 -2.80 9.01
CA ASP A 130 -17.86 -1.52 9.58
C ASP A 130 -17.07 -0.31 9.04
N HIS A 131 -15.87 -0.56 8.51
CA HIS A 131 -14.97 0.45 7.96
C HIS A 131 -14.86 0.38 6.43
N LYS A 132 -15.71 -0.40 5.76
CA LYS A 132 -15.81 -0.42 4.29
C LYS A 132 -16.83 0.61 3.80
N PRO A 133 -16.44 1.57 2.96
CA PRO A 133 -17.38 2.51 2.34
C PRO A 133 -18.55 1.83 1.60
N VAL A 134 -19.74 2.35 1.83
CA VAL A 134 -21.01 1.88 1.25
C VAL A 134 -21.86 3.06 0.78
N LEU A 135 -22.88 2.77 -0.02
CA LEU A 135 -23.82 3.78 -0.50
C LEU A 135 -24.76 4.27 0.62
N GLY A 136 -25.01 5.58 0.64
CA GLY A 136 -26.04 6.22 1.47
C GLY A 136 -25.71 6.35 2.95
N LYS A 137 -24.52 5.91 3.40
CA LYS A 137 -24.05 6.04 4.78
C LYS A 137 -22.60 6.51 4.79
N ARG A 138 -22.30 7.51 5.63
CA ARG A 138 -20.92 7.93 5.90
C ARG A 138 -20.19 6.81 6.64
N VAL A 139 -19.01 6.44 6.12
CA VAL A 139 -18.12 5.46 6.76
C VAL A 139 -16.79 6.13 7.03
N GLU A 140 -16.29 5.97 8.24
CA GLU A 140 -14.97 6.45 8.67
C GLU A 140 -13.99 5.29 8.74
N PHE A 141 -12.76 5.53 8.33
CA PHE A 141 -11.72 4.52 8.18
C PHE A 141 -10.33 5.13 8.38
N CYS A 142 -9.39 4.30 8.82
CA CYS A 142 -7.98 4.66 8.98
C CYS A 142 -7.12 3.62 8.23
N PRO A 143 -6.08 4.03 7.50
CA PRO A 143 -5.66 5.42 7.26
C PRO A 143 -6.64 6.21 6.38
N SER A 144 -6.41 7.50 6.17
CA SER A 144 -7.16 8.29 5.19
C SER A 144 -6.90 7.80 3.75
N LEU A 145 -7.51 8.44 2.75
CA LEU A 145 -7.22 8.17 1.32
C LEU A 145 -5.73 8.41 0.96
N TRP A 146 -5.03 9.26 1.70
CA TRP A 146 -3.57 9.45 1.56
C TRP A 146 -2.74 8.26 2.07
N GLY A 147 -3.41 7.30 2.71
CA GLY A 147 -2.82 6.05 3.16
C GLY A 147 -1.80 6.18 4.28
N GLY A 148 -1.21 5.03 4.61
CA GLY A 148 -0.03 4.97 5.48
C GLY A 148 1.26 5.43 4.80
N LYS A 149 1.30 5.37 3.47
CA LYS A 149 2.33 5.93 2.59
C LYS A 149 1.69 6.27 1.26
N ASP A 150 2.02 7.42 0.68
CA ASP A 150 1.50 7.85 -0.62
C ASP A 150 2.54 7.58 -1.75
N TRP A 151 2.64 8.45 -2.75
CA TRP A 151 3.64 8.43 -3.82
C TRP A 151 5.13 8.55 -3.41
N PRO A 152 5.52 9.11 -2.24
CA PRO A 152 6.93 9.18 -1.88
C PRO A 152 7.56 7.79 -1.71
N SER A 153 8.70 7.58 -2.34
CA SER A 153 9.42 6.30 -2.28
C SER A 153 10.09 6.10 -0.92
N ALA A 154 9.94 4.88 -0.40
CA ALA A 154 10.77 4.37 0.68
C ALA A 154 12.19 4.06 0.18
N SER A 155 13.14 3.92 1.09
CA SER A 155 14.51 3.51 0.76
C SER A 155 14.94 2.28 1.55
N TYR A 156 15.97 1.60 1.06
CA TYR A 156 16.56 0.45 1.72
C TYR A 156 18.07 0.64 1.82
N SER A 157 18.66 0.34 2.98
CA SER A 157 20.12 0.31 3.15
C SER A 157 20.63 -1.13 3.22
N PRO A 158 21.49 -1.57 2.28
CA PRO A 158 22.16 -2.86 2.38
C PRO A 158 23.11 -2.99 3.58
N ASN A 159 23.56 -1.89 4.18
CA ASN A 159 24.45 -1.91 5.35
C ASN A 159 23.67 -2.27 6.62
N THR A 160 22.55 -1.58 6.85
CA THR A 160 21.71 -1.78 8.04
C THR A 160 20.68 -2.89 7.88
N LYS A 161 20.40 -3.28 6.62
CA LYS A 161 19.30 -4.18 6.23
C LYS A 161 17.91 -3.63 6.57
N LEU A 162 17.79 -2.32 6.78
CA LEU A 162 16.52 -1.67 7.13
C LEU A 162 15.87 -0.99 5.92
N VAL A 163 14.55 -0.96 5.95
CA VAL A 163 13.69 -0.18 5.06
C VAL A 163 13.23 1.08 5.80
N TYR A 164 13.43 2.23 5.18
CA TYR A 164 13.04 3.54 5.71
C TYR A 164 11.77 4.03 5.02
N VAL A 165 10.68 4.12 5.76
CA VAL A 165 9.33 4.41 5.24
C VAL A 165 8.95 5.83 5.59
N PRO A 166 8.61 6.69 4.59
CA PRO A 166 8.00 7.98 4.84
C PRO A 166 6.49 7.81 5.11
N ALA A 167 6.14 7.54 6.36
CA ALA A 167 4.78 7.16 6.72
C ALA A 167 3.91 8.36 7.14
N ASN A 168 2.61 8.25 6.88
CA ASN A 168 1.56 9.13 7.38
C ASN A 168 0.78 8.38 8.46
N GLU A 169 0.93 8.80 9.71
CA GLU A 169 0.36 8.15 10.90
C GLU A 169 -0.77 9.01 11.49
N ASN A 170 -1.70 8.37 12.22
CA ASN A 170 -2.80 9.01 12.94
C ASN A 170 -3.68 9.93 12.07
N PHE A 171 -3.79 9.64 10.77
CA PHE A 171 -4.64 10.40 9.86
C PHE A 171 -5.66 9.47 9.22
N CYS A 172 -6.94 9.72 9.50
CA CYS A 172 -8.08 8.92 9.08
C CYS A 172 -8.91 9.69 8.05
N GLY A 173 -9.82 8.99 7.38
CA GLY A 173 -10.72 9.57 6.42
C GLY A 173 -12.14 9.08 6.59
N GLY A 174 -13.01 9.54 5.69
CA GLY A 174 -14.36 9.03 5.61
C GLY A 174 -15.20 9.78 4.63
N PHE A 175 -16.16 9.10 4.03
CA PHE A 175 -17.09 9.68 3.07
C PHE A 175 -18.39 8.86 3.00
N THR A 176 -19.42 9.45 2.42
CA THR A 176 -20.70 8.81 2.09
C THR A 176 -20.66 8.40 0.63
N GLY A 177 -20.86 7.12 0.35
CA GLY A 177 -20.98 6.65 -1.03
C GLY A 177 -22.27 7.15 -1.67
N GLU A 178 -22.19 7.66 -2.90
CA GLU A 178 -23.32 8.14 -3.68
C GLU A 178 -23.26 7.61 -5.11
N LYS A 179 -24.43 7.24 -5.66
CA LYS A 179 -24.52 6.88 -7.08
C LYS A 179 -24.38 8.13 -7.92
N GLN A 180 -23.35 8.18 -8.75
CA GLN A 180 -23.10 9.24 -9.71
C GLN A 180 -23.07 8.66 -11.13
N PRO A 181 -23.67 9.34 -12.13
CA PRO A 181 -23.56 8.91 -13.52
C PRO A 181 -22.12 9.04 -14.00
N LEU A 182 -21.66 8.09 -14.81
CA LEU A 182 -20.38 8.20 -15.51
C LEU A 182 -20.56 9.16 -16.69
N VAL A 183 -19.97 10.35 -16.58
CA VAL A 183 -19.92 11.34 -17.67
C VAL A 183 -18.46 11.50 -18.10
N PRO A 184 -18.09 11.10 -19.33
CA PRO A 184 -16.71 11.22 -19.79
C PRO A 184 -16.14 12.64 -19.61
N GLY A 185 -14.94 12.73 -19.04
CA GLY A 185 -14.25 13.99 -18.76
C GLY A 185 -14.62 14.66 -17.42
N GLN A 186 -15.54 14.08 -16.63
CA GLN A 186 -15.86 14.54 -15.27
C GLN A 186 -15.29 13.60 -14.20
N LEU A 187 -15.16 14.12 -12.97
CA LEU A 187 -14.81 13.32 -11.81
C LEU A 187 -15.89 12.25 -11.55
N TRP A 188 -15.46 11.03 -11.30
CA TRP A 188 -16.35 9.90 -10.99
C TRP A 188 -15.85 9.15 -9.76
N LEU A 189 -16.00 9.80 -8.60
CA LEU A 189 -15.51 9.30 -7.32
C LEU A 189 -16.52 8.38 -6.63
N GLY A 190 -17.82 8.50 -6.94
CA GLY A 190 -18.87 7.83 -6.18
C GLY A 190 -19.08 8.44 -4.79
N THR A 191 -18.67 9.69 -4.62
CA THR A 191 -18.93 10.51 -3.43
C THR A 191 -18.85 11.99 -3.83
N LYS A 192 -19.37 12.88 -3.00
CA LYS A 192 -19.23 14.33 -3.20
C LYS A 192 -17.84 14.77 -2.74
N PRO A 193 -17.08 15.57 -3.50
CA PRO A 193 -15.77 16.07 -3.07
C PRO A 193 -15.80 16.74 -1.70
N GLU A 194 -16.89 17.42 -1.36
CA GLU A 194 -17.07 18.11 -0.08
C GLU A 194 -17.26 17.17 1.12
N ASP A 195 -17.63 15.90 0.89
CA ASP A 195 -17.84 14.91 1.96
C ASP A 195 -16.59 14.05 2.21
N ILE A 196 -15.52 14.24 1.42
CA ILE A 196 -14.24 13.57 1.62
C ILE A 196 -13.57 14.15 2.87
N GLY A 197 -13.62 13.36 3.95
CA GLY A 197 -13.03 13.71 5.23
C GLY A 197 -11.56 13.36 5.31
N LEU A 198 -10.80 14.26 5.92
CA LEU A 198 -9.41 14.10 6.31
C LEU A 198 -9.29 14.53 7.78
N ILE A 199 -9.18 13.55 8.67
CA ILE A 199 -9.47 13.73 10.10
C ILE A 199 -8.32 13.14 10.91
N PRO A 200 -7.65 13.94 11.76
CA PRO A 200 -6.75 13.43 12.80
C PRO A 200 -7.43 12.36 13.65
N ALA A 201 -6.74 11.25 13.89
CA ALA A 201 -7.23 10.24 14.82
C ALA A 201 -7.37 10.83 16.23
N PRO A 202 -8.31 10.33 17.06
CA PRO A 202 -8.44 10.79 18.44
C PRO A 202 -7.11 10.69 19.20
N ASN A 203 -6.75 11.77 19.89
CA ASN A 203 -5.49 11.91 20.64
C ASN A 203 -4.20 11.82 19.80
N ALA A 204 -4.26 12.09 18.49
CA ALA A 204 -3.07 12.19 17.65
C ALA A 204 -2.10 13.26 18.17
N ASP A 205 -0.83 12.89 18.33
CA ASP A 205 0.26 13.78 18.75
C ASP A 205 1.29 14.04 17.64
N HIS A 206 1.18 13.33 16.52
CA HIS A 206 1.95 13.50 15.30
C HIS A 206 1.21 12.94 14.07
N PHE A 207 1.66 13.30 12.86
CA PHE A 207 1.01 12.95 11.59
C PHE A 207 1.95 12.34 10.55
N GLY A 208 3.25 12.60 10.66
CA GLY A 208 4.27 11.98 9.82
C GLY A 208 5.23 11.18 10.69
N GLU A 209 5.70 10.05 10.17
CA GLU A 209 6.77 9.26 10.78
C GLU A 209 7.81 8.90 9.71
N LEU A 210 9.09 9.17 9.98
CA LEU A 210 10.16 8.42 9.29
C LEU A 210 10.41 7.16 10.09
N GLN A 211 9.98 6.01 9.57
CA GLN A 211 10.09 4.72 10.26
C GLN A 211 11.25 3.90 9.69
N ALA A 212 11.98 3.16 10.54
CA ALA A 212 12.93 2.16 10.10
C ALA A 212 12.45 0.75 10.48
N TRP A 213 12.28 -0.10 9.49
CA TRP A 213 11.79 -1.48 9.64
C TRP A 213 12.85 -2.49 9.23
N ASP A 214 12.98 -3.54 10.02
CA ASP A 214 13.61 -4.78 9.56
C ASP A 214 12.55 -5.62 8.82
N PRO A 215 12.62 -5.72 7.48
CA PRO A 215 11.64 -6.47 6.70
C PRO A 215 11.74 -7.99 6.93
N ALA A 216 12.88 -8.50 7.42
CA ALA A 216 13.04 -9.93 7.68
C ALA A 216 12.28 -10.39 8.91
N THR A 217 12.19 -9.53 9.93
CA THR A 217 11.51 -9.86 11.21
C THR A 217 10.16 -9.19 11.36
N GLY A 218 9.90 -8.09 10.64
CA GLY A 218 8.73 -7.24 10.81
C GLY A 218 8.80 -6.33 12.04
N LYS A 219 10.01 -6.03 12.51
CA LYS A 219 10.21 -5.17 13.68
C LYS A 219 10.48 -3.73 13.25
N LYS A 220 9.71 -2.78 13.79
CA LYS A 220 10.06 -1.34 13.76
C LYS A 220 11.24 -1.12 14.71
N VAL A 221 12.39 -0.76 14.15
CA VAL A 221 13.65 -0.56 14.88
C VAL A 221 13.67 0.80 15.56
N TRP A 222 13.24 1.84 14.85
CA TRP A 222 13.07 3.18 15.36
C TRP A 222 12.08 3.96 14.50
N GLN A 223 11.63 5.10 15.00
CA GLN A 223 10.90 6.11 14.23
C GLN A 223 11.30 7.53 14.64
N HIS A 224 11.05 8.49 13.76
CA HIS A 224 11.11 9.92 14.06
C HIS A 224 9.78 10.58 13.70
N ASP A 225 9.20 11.29 14.67
CA ASP A 225 7.84 11.82 14.56
C ASP A 225 7.82 13.28 14.11
N TYR A 226 6.97 13.57 13.13
CA TYR A 226 6.67 14.91 12.66
C TYR A 226 5.31 15.36 13.18
N LYS A 227 5.33 16.24 14.18
CA LYS A 227 4.13 16.65 14.93
C LYS A 227 3.08 17.38 14.10
N THR A 228 3.52 18.23 13.18
CA THR A 228 2.66 19.20 12.49
C THR A 228 2.58 18.97 10.98
N SER A 229 3.20 17.90 10.48
CA SER A 229 3.28 17.62 9.05
C SER A 229 3.21 16.12 8.81
N GLN A 230 2.48 15.76 7.77
CA GLN A 230 2.63 14.48 7.08
C GLN A 230 3.99 14.39 6.40
N LEU A 231 4.42 13.18 6.05
CA LEU A 231 5.72 12.97 5.44
C LEU A 231 5.58 12.64 3.94
N PHE A 232 5.46 13.69 3.12
CA PHE A 232 5.39 13.59 1.65
C PHE A 232 6.76 13.68 0.95
N GLY A 233 7.85 13.41 1.69
CA GLY A 233 9.21 13.45 1.17
C GLY A 233 9.72 12.04 0.84
N ALA A 234 10.27 11.85 -0.36
CA ALA A 234 10.96 10.60 -0.69
C ALA A 234 12.22 10.46 0.18
N VAL A 235 12.53 9.23 0.57
CA VAL A 235 13.69 8.93 1.44
C VAL A 235 14.85 8.44 0.58
N THR A 236 16.07 8.79 0.96
CA THR A 236 17.29 8.25 0.35
C THR A 236 18.21 7.78 1.46
N ALA A 237 18.71 6.54 1.34
CA ALA A 237 19.73 6.00 2.21
C ALA A 237 21.06 5.96 1.46
N THR A 238 22.17 6.20 2.17
CA THR A 238 23.50 6.31 1.59
C THR A 238 24.49 5.39 2.30
N ALA A 239 25.62 5.11 1.64
CA ALA A 239 26.71 4.32 2.24
C ALA A 239 27.47 5.08 3.35
N GLY A 240 27.17 6.36 3.58
CA GLY A 240 27.76 7.17 4.65
C GLY A 240 27.00 7.11 5.97
N ASP A 241 26.11 6.11 6.14
CA ASP A 241 25.24 5.94 7.30
C ASP A 241 24.29 7.14 7.55
N LEU A 242 23.77 7.70 6.44
CA LEU A 242 22.76 8.75 6.38
C LEU A 242 21.58 8.33 5.53
#